data_AF-A0A2D7J945-F1
#
_entry.id   AF-A0A2D7J945-F1
#
_cell.length_a   1.000
_cell.length_b   1.000
_cell.length_c   1.000
_cell.angle_alpha   90.00
_cell.angle_beta   90.00
_cell.angle_gamma   90.00
#
_symmetry.space_group_name_H-M   'P 1'
#
loop_
_entity.id
_entity.type
_entity.pdbx_description
1 polymer ?
#
loop_
_entity_poly.entity_id
_entity_poly.type
_entity_poly.pdbx_seq_one_letter_code
_entity_poly.pdbx_strand_id
1 'polypeptide(L)' 'MKVMILAAGEGRRMRPLTEETPKPLLPVNGKPLLEHHIEAL' A
#
# COMPACT_ATOMS: atom_id res chain seq x y z
N MET A 1 -9.86 -15.81 -13.03
CA MET A 1 -10.38 -14.46 -12.81
C MET A 1 -9.22 -13.47 -12.86
N LYS A 2 -9.39 -12.25 -13.36
CA LYS A 2 -8.33 -11.23 -13.36
C LYS A 2 -8.72 -10.11 -12.40
N VAL A 3 -7.77 -9.62 -11.62
CA VAL A 3 -7.95 -8.51 -10.67
C VAL A 3 -6.92 -7.42 -10.98
N MET A 4 -7.29 -6.17 -10.72
CA MET A 4 -6.44 -5.00 -10.85
C MET A 4 -6.43 -4.25 -9.52
N ILE A 5 -5.24 -3.96 -9.00
CA ILE A 5 -5.04 -3.17 -7.77
C ILE A 5 -4.45 -1.82 -8.16
N LEU A 6 -5.13 -0.73 -7.83
CA LEU A 6 -4.64 0.62 -8.10
C LEU A 6 -3.63 1.04 -7.02
N ALA A 7 -2.34 0.91 -7.33
CA ALA A 7 -1.21 1.21 -6.45
C ALA A 7 -0.55 2.58 -6.73
N ALA A 8 -1.25 3.48 -7.42
CA ALA A 8 -0.73 4.81 -7.79
C ALA A 8 -0.97 5.87 -6.70
N GLY A 9 -0.39 7.06 -6.91
CA GLY A 9 -0.58 8.25 -6.09
C GLY A 9 0.64 8.62 -5.24
N GLU A 10 0.88 9.92 -5.06
CA GLU A 10 2.10 10.47 -4.44
C GLU A 10 2.15 10.36 -2.91
N GLY A 11 1.13 9.80 -2.26
CA GLY A 11 1.15 9.59 -0.80
C GLY A 11 1.15 10.84 0.09
N ARG A 12 1.04 12.07 -0.47
CA ARG A 12 1.19 13.36 0.26
C ARG A 12 0.55 13.45 1.65
N ARG A 13 -0.66 12.89 1.82
CA ARG A 13 -1.41 12.91 3.10
C ARG A 13 -0.79 12.05 4.21
N MET A 14 0.07 11.11 3.86
CA MET A 14 0.73 10.17 4.78
C MET A 14 2.22 10.46 4.93
N ARG A 15 2.71 11.63 4.51
CA ARG A 15 4.09 12.04 4.81
C ARG A 15 4.26 12.22 6.33
N PRO A 16 5.46 11.93 6.88
CA PRO A 16 6.71 11.60 6.17
C PRO A 16 6.83 10.13 5.73
N LEU A 17 5.92 9.25 6.15
CA LEU A 17 6.01 7.80 5.91
C LEU A 17 6.17 7.45 4.42
N THR A 18 5.61 8.28 3.53
CA THR A 18 5.59 8.06 2.08
C THR A 18 6.68 8.76 1.27
N GLU A 19 7.66 9.37 1.93
CA GLU A 19 8.77 10.04 1.23
C GLU A 19 9.72 9.02 0.59
N GLU A 20 10.04 7.94 1.31
CA GLU A 20 10.94 6.88 0.82
C GLU A 20 10.21 5.56 0.52
N THR A 21 9.03 5.36 1.10
CA THR A 21 8.26 4.10 0.96
C THR A 21 6.87 4.38 0.37
N PRO A 22 6.50 3.82 -0.78
CA PRO A 22 5.18 4.06 -1.35
C PRO A 22 4.09 3.50 -0.43
N LYS A 23 2.93 4.17 -0.36
CA LYS A 23 1.82 3.80 0.54
C LYS A 23 1.49 2.29 0.56
N PRO A 24 1.39 1.57 -0.59
CA PRO A 24 1.06 0.14 -0.58
C PRO A 24 2.10 -0.73 0.14
N LEU A 25 3.35 -0.27 0.28
CA LEU A 25 4.43 -1.02 0.94
C LEU A 25 4.63 -0.64 2.40
N LEU A 26 3.87 0.32 2.93
CA LEU A 26 3.95 0.68 4.34
C LEU A 26 3.56 -0.50 5.23
N PRO A 27 4.31 -0.77 6.30
CA PRO A 27 4.03 -1.87 7.21
C PRO A 27 2.80 -1.56 8.08
N VAL A 28 1.89 -2.52 8.17
CA VAL A 28 0.72 -2.53 9.06
C VAL A 28 0.63 -3.90 9.70
N ASN A 29 0.78 -3.97 11.02
CA ASN A 29 0.80 -5.23 11.79
C ASN A 29 1.80 -6.26 11.24
N GLY A 30 3.00 -5.81 10.88
CA GLY A 30 4.08 -6.69 10.38
C GLY A 30 3.97 -7.10 8.90
N LYS A 31 2.94 -6.64 8.18
CA LYS A 31 2.73 -6.91 6.74
C LYS A 31 2.58 -5.62 5.94
N PRO A 32 3.02 -5.56 4.67
CA PRO A 32 2.74 -4.43 3.79
C PRO A 32 1.23 -4.20 3.62
N LEU A 33 0.79 -2.94 3.54
CA LEU A 33 -0.63 -2.59 3.30
C LEU A 33 -1.24 -3.31 2.09
N LEU A 34 -0.44 -3.54 1.04
CA LEU A 34 -0.83 -4.26 -0.17
C LEU A 34 -1.16 -5.74 0.10
N GLU A 35 -0.47 -6.38 1.05
CA GLU A 35 -0.71 -7.79 1.39
C GLU A 35 -2.12 -7.97 1.96
N HIS A 36 -2.54 -7.06 2.85
CA HIS A 36 -3.92 -7.05 3.37
C HIS A 36 -4.97 -6.94 2.26
N HIS A 37 -4.68 -6.22 1.17
CA HIS A 37 -5.61 -6.13 0.03
C HIS A 37 -5.65 -7.44 -0.76
N ILE A 38 -4.51 -8.10 -0.94
CA ILE A 38 -4.42 -9.39 -1.66
C ILE A 38 -5.12 -10.50 -0.87
N GLU A 39 -4.93 -10.55 0.45
CA GLU A 39 -5.57 -11.55 1.32
C GLU A 39 -7.09 -11.39 1.44
N ALA A 40 -7.62 -10.20 1.13
CA ALA A 40 -9.05 -9.92 1.15
C ALA A 40 -9.77 -10.15 -0.20
N LEU A 41 -9.05 -10.56 -1.25
CA LEU A 41 -9.61 -10.90 -2.57
C LEU A 41 -10.22 -12.31 -2.59
#